data_AF-A0A327XBJ2-F1
#
_entry.id   AF-A0A327XBJ2-F1
#
_cell.length_a   1.000
_cell.length_b   1.000
_cell.length_c   1.000
_cell.angle_alpha   90.00
_cell.angle_beta   90.00
_cell.angle_gamma   90.00
#
_symmetry.space_group_name_H-M   'P 1'
#
loop_
_entity.id
_entity.type
_entity.pdbx_description
1 polymer ?
#
loop_
_entity_poly.entity_id
_entity_poly.type
_entity_poly.pdbx_seq_one_letter_code
_entity_poly.pdbx_strand_id
1 'polypeptide(L)'
;MAFSYANLKRTNDGLNARIDVLHAQIAQREAESERLARDIESVEAINDELLSERARLAAIESRYQMRTEQLIHELSAAQQAVNELRQSNHEEVKSWANTRVPAGALRLLGHAGAAGSYSNGENDHAYIFGATGEPFTAVYRTQF
;
A
#
# COMPACT_ATOMS: atom_id res chain seq x y z
N MET A 1 -37.43 76.54 2.82
CA MET A 1 -37.43 75.17 3.41
C MET A 1 -37.23 74.03 2.41
N ALA A 2 -37.58 74.16 1.12
CA ALA A 2 -37.49 73.06 0.15
C ALA A 2 -36.07 72.48 -0.11
N PHE A 3 -35.01 73.31 -0.08
CA PHE A 3 -33.63 72.87 -0.30
C PHE A 3 -33.08 71.93 0.80
N SER A 4 -33.54 72.10 2.05
CA SER A 4 -33.11 71.26 3.18
C SER A 4 -33.71 69.85 3.10
N TYR A 5 -34.98 69.75 2.69
CA TYR A 5 -35.66 68.47 2.49
C TYR A 5 -35.07 67.67 1.32
N ALA A 6 -34.75 68.32 0.20
CA ALA A 6 -34.15 67.66 -0.96
C ALA A 6 -32.76 67.07 -0.66
N ASN A 7 -31.94 67.78 0.12
CA ASN A 7 -30.63 67.28 0.56
C ASN A 7 -30.77 66.10 1.53
N LEU A 8 -31.70 66.19 2.50
CA LEU A 8 -31.96 65.11 3.44
C LEU A 8 -32.49 63.85 2.75
N LYS A 9 -33.36 64.00 1.74
CA LYS A 9 -33.84 62.87 0.94
C LYS A 9 -32.69 62.20 0.19
N ARG A 10 -31.83 62.99 -0.47
CA ARG A 10 -30.68 62.47 -1.21
C ARG A 10 -29.71 61.70 -0.30
N THR A 11 -29.44 62.19 0.90
CA THR A 11 -28.57 61.49 1.85
C THR A 11 -29.22 60.22 2.37
N ASN A 12 -30.53 60.24 2.65
CA ASN A 12 -31.28 59.05 3.05
C ASN A 12 -31.27 57.97 1.95
N ASP A 13 -31.53 58.35 0.70
CA ASP A 13 -31.46 57.45 -0.46
C ASP A 13 -30.06 56.84 -0.62
N GLY A 14 -29.00 57.64 -0.42
CA GLY A 14 -27.61 57.15 -0.44
C GLY A 14 -27.26 56.20 0.72
N LEU A 15 -27.82 56.43 1.91
CA LEU A 15 -27.67 55.52 3.05
C LEU A 15 -28.42 54.20 2.83
N ASN A 16 -29.64 54.24 2.28
CA ASN A 16 -30.40 53.04 1.95
C ASN A 16 -29.67 52.19 0.91
N ALA A 17 -29.16 52.81 -0.16
CA ALA A 17 -28.35 52.10 -1.15
C ALA A 17 -27.09 51.46 -0.54
N ARG A 18 -26.47 52.10 0.45
CA ARG A 18 -25.33 51.53 1.16
C ARG A 18 -25.71 50.36 2.05
N ILE A 19 -26.87 50.44 2.73
CA ILE A 19 -27.43 49.35 3.53
C ILE A 19 -27.72 48.14 2.64
N ASP A 20 -28.33 48.34 1.48
CA ASP A 20 -28.64 47.25 0.54
C ASP A 20 -27.36 46.54 0.05
N VAL A 21 -26.31 47.29 -0.26
CA VAL A 21 -25.00 46.73 -0.63
C VAL A 21 -24.40 45.92 0.52
N LEU A 22 -24.48 46.42 1.75
CA LEU A 22 -23.96 45.71 2.92
C LEU A 22 -24.76 44.44 3.20
N HIS A 23 -26.09 44.46 3.06
CA HIS A 23 -26.92 43.25 3.19
C HIS A 23 -26.57 42.22 2.12
N ALA A 24 -26.37 42.62 0.86
CA ALA A 24 -25.94 41.71 -0.19
C ALA A 24 -24.57 41.10 0.10
N GLN A 25 -23.62 41.87 0.64
CA GLN A 25 -22.31 41.38 1.05
C GLN A 25 -22.41 40.40 2.23
N ILE A 26 -23.24 40.69 3.22
CA ILE A 26 -23.47 39.79 4.37
C ILE A 26 -24.04 38.46 3.88
N ALA A 27 -25.10 38.49 3.06
CA ALA A 27 -25.71 37.28 2.50
C ALA A 27 -24.71 36.46 1.67
N GLN A 28 -23.85 37.12 0.89
CA GLN A 28 -22.79 36.43 0.17
C GLN A 28 -21.79 35.76 1.12
N ARG A 29 -21.35 36.46 2.17
CA ARG A 29 -20.40 35.91 3.15
C ARG A 29 -20.99 34.77 3.97
N GLU A 30 -22.27 34.83 4.30
CA GLU A 30 -23.00 33.74 4.96
C GLU A 30 -23.03 32.51 4.06
N ALA A 31 -23.40 32.66 2.78
CA ALA A 31 -23.39 31.56 1.82
C ALA A 31 -21.98 30.97 1.60
N GLU A 32 -20.94 31.82 1.56
CA GLU A 32 -19.55 31.36 1.50
C GLU A 32 -19.15 30.58 2.76
N SER A 33 -19.54 31.05 3.94
CA SER A 33 -19.27 30.38 5.22
C SER A 33 -19.97 29.03 5.32
N GLU A 34 -21.23 28.94 4.91
CA GLU A 34 -21.99 27.68 4.90
C GLU A 34 -21.41 26.67 3.90
N ARG A 35 -20.90 27.13 2.76
CA ARG A 35 -20.20 26.26 1.82
C ARG A 35 -18.91 25.73 2.45
N LEU A 36 -18.10 26.61 3.03
CA LEU A 36 -16.85 26.21 3.68
C LEU A 36 -17.08 25.25 4.85
N ALA A 37 -18.14 25.44 5.64
CA ALA A 37 -18.49 24.52 6.72
C ALA A 37 -18.80 23.12 6.18
N ARG A 38 -19.58 23.02 5.09
CA ARG A 38 -19.86 21.74 4.43
C ARG A 38 -18.61 21.11 3.82
N ASP A 39 -17.73 21.91 3.25
CA ASP A 39 -16.46 21.43 2.69
C ASP A 39 -15.56 20.85 3.80
N ILE A 40 -15.50 21.52 4.97
CA ILE A 40 -14.76 21.03 6.14
C ILE A 40 -15.34 19.70 6.62
N GLU A 41 -16.65 19.62 6.83
CA GLU A 41 -17.33 18.39 7.26
C GLU A 41 -17.06 17.23 6.29
N SER A 42 -17.10 17.50 4.98
CA SER A 42 -16.76 16.50 3.97
C SER A 42 -15.31 16.05 4.05
N VAL A 43 -14.37 16.96 4.27
CA VAL A 43 -12.94 16.64 4.37
C VAL A 43 -12.65 15.86 5.65
N GLU A 44 -13.30 16.20 6.76
CA GLU A 44 -13.20 15.47 8.03
C GLU A 44 -13.69 14.03 7.87
N ALA A 45 -14.85 13.83 7.22
CA ALA A 45 -15.38 12.50 6.94
C ALA A 45 -14.43 11.65 6.08
N ILE A 46 -13.83 12.25 5.03
CA ILE A 46 -12.83 11.57 4.19
C ILE A 46 -11.58 11.23 5.00
N ASN A 47 -11.13 12.12 5.89
CA ASN A 47 -9.96 11.88 6.73
C ASN A 47 -10.18 10.70 7.67
N ASP A 48 -11.35 10.64 8.33
CA ASP A 48 -11.71 9.52 9.19
C ASP A 48 -11.74 8.19 8.44
N GLU A 49 -12.25 8.18 7.21
CA GLU A 49 -12.22 7.00 6.34
C GLU A 49 -10.78 6.59 5.98
N LEU A 50 -9.94 7.54 5.60
CA LEU A 50 -8.52 7.28 5.29
C LEU A 50 -7.75 6.76 6.50
N LEU A 51 -8.02 7.27 7.70
CA LEU A 51 -7.42 6.78 8.95
C LEU A 51 -7.87 5.34 9.22
N SER A 52 -9.14 5.02 9.01
CA SER A 52 -9.65 3.65 9.13
C SER A 52 -8.97 2.70 8.14
N GLU A 53 -8.86 3.11 6.88
CA GLU A 53 -8.23 2.30 5.84
C GLU A 53 -6.74 2.09 6.10
N ARG A 54 -6.03 3.13 6.56
CA ARG A 54 -4.64 3.00 7.00
C ARG A 54 -4.48 2.01 8.13
N ALA A 55 -5.38 1.98 9.11
CA ALA A 55 -5.37 1.01 10.19
C ALA A 55 -5.60 -0.42 9.69
N ARG A 56 -6.50 -0.62 8.72
CA ARG A 56 -6.73 -1.93 8.07
C ARG A 56 -5.50 -2.39 7.31
N LEU A 57 -4.87 -1.51 6.52
CA LEU A 57 -3.65 -1.82 5.79
C LEU A 57 -2.51 -2.21 6.74
N ALA A 58 -2.32 -1.48 7.84
CA ALA A 58 -1.32 -1.82 8.84
C ALA A 58 -1.59 -3.21 9.48
N ALA A 59 -2.86 -3.55 9.75
CA ALA A 59 -3.22 -4.87 10.25
C ALA A 59 -2.95 -5.98 9.23
N ILE A 60 -3.19 -5.72 7.94
CA ILE A 60 -2.88 -6.64 6.84
C ILE A 60 -1.37 -6.84 6.72
N GLU A 61 -0.59 -5.76 6.74
CA GLU A 61 0.86 -5.80 6.68
C GLU A 61 1.45 -6.64 7.83
N SER A 62 0.98 -6.41 9.06
CA SER A 62 1.39 -7.20 10.23
C SER A 62 1.08 -8.69 10.06
N ARG A 63 -0.08 -9.05 9.50
CA ARG A 63 -0.42 -10.45 9.20
C ARG A 63 0.52 -11.06 8.16
N TYR A 64 0.85 -10.33 7.10
CA TYR A 64 1.78 -10.81 6.07
C TYR A 64 3.21 -10.96 6.60
N GLN A 65 3.66 -10.04 7.46
CA GLN A 65 4.95 -10.16 8.14
C GLN A 65 5.00 -11.42 9.00
N MET A 66 4.00 -11.62 9.89
CA MET A 66 3.92 -12.84 10.70
C MET A 66 3.87 -14.12 9.85
N ARG A 67 3.11 -14.12 8.74
CA ARG A 67 3.05 -15.30 7.86
C ARG A 67 4.38 -15.56 7.16
N THR A 68 5.08 -14.52 6.74
CA THR A 68 6.42 -14.62 6.14
C THR A 68 7.41 -15.20 7.14
N GLU A 69 7.41 -14.71 8.37
CA GLU A 69 8.26 -15.23 9.46
C GLU A 69 7.96 -16.71 9.74
N GLN A 70 6.69 -17.09 9.82
CA GLN A 70 6.28 -18.49 9.96
C GLN A 70 6.81 -19.35 8.81
N LEU A 71 6.66 -18.90 7.56
CA LEU A 71 7.16 -19.63 6.40
C LEU A 71 8.68 -19.77 6.42
N ILE A 72 9.42 -18.74 6.85
CA ILE A 72 10.88 -18.81 7.03
C ILE A 72 11.25 -19.84 8.10
N HIS A 73 10.52 -19.88 9.21
CA HIS A 73 10.73 -20.89 10.25
C HIS A 73 10.41 -22.31 9.76
N GLU A 74 9.27 -22.52 9.10
CA GLU A 74 8.88 -23.80 8.50
C GLU A 74 9.92 -24.27 7.48
N LEU A 75 10.41 -23.36 6.64
CA LEU A 75 11.44 -23.62 5.64
C LEU A 75 12.77 -24.05 6.29
N SER A 76 13.22 -23.31 7.30
CA SER A 76 14.45 -23.62 8.05
C SER A 76 14.36 -24.98 8.73
N ALA A 77 13.23 -25.28 9.37
CA ALA A 77 12.99 -26.58 10.01
C ALA A 77 13.00 -27.72 8.97
N ALA A 78 12.37 -27.53 7.82
CA ALA A 78 12.38 -28.51 6.73
C ALA A 78 13.80 -28.73 6.17
N GLN A 79 14.60 -27.67 6.02
CA GLN A 79 16.00 -27.78 5.61
C GLN A 79 16.84 -28.58 6.61
N GLN A 80 16.66 -28.32 7.92
CA GLN A 80 17.34 -29.06 8.97
C GLN A 80 16.96 -30.54 8.94
N ALA A 81 15.67 -30.87 8.86
CA ALA A 81 15.20 -32.25 8.78
C ALA A 81 15.77 -32.99 7.56
N VAL A 82 15.83 -32.34 6.39
CA VAL A 82 16.44 -32.94 5.19
C VAL A 82 17.94 -33.17 5.40
N ASN A 83 18.65 -32.23 6.04
CA ASN A 83 20.07 -32.41 6.33
C ASN A 83 20.32 -33.56 7.33
N GLU A 84 19.49 -33.71 8.35
CA GLU A 84 19.55 -34.83 9.30
C GLU A 84 19.35 -36.18 8.59
N LEU A 85 18.35 -36.28 7.70
CA LEU A 85 18.12 -37.49 6.91
C LEU A 85 19.32 -37.84 6.02
N ARG A 86 20.00 -36.83 5.46
CA ARG A 86 21.21 -37.02 4.64
C ARG A 86 22.45 -37.40 5.44
N GLN A 87 22.47 -37.09 6.73
CA GLN A 87 23.56 -37.41 7.65
C GLN A 87 23.24 -38.60 8.57
N SER A 88 22.11 -39.28 8.35
CA SER A 88 21.67 -40.38 9.21
C SER A 88 22.67 -41.54 9.22
N ASN A 89 22.77 -42.22 10.35
CA ASN A 89 23.57 -43.43 10.53
C ASN A 89 22.99 -44.67 9.83
N HIS A 90 21.76 -44.59 9.30
CA HIS A 90 21.13 -45.64 8.52
C HIS A 90 21.45 -45.43 7.03
N GLU A 91 22.25 -46.34 6.46
CA GLU A 91 22.74 -46.23 5.08
C GLU A 91 21.60 -46.24 4.04
N GLU A 92 20.50 -46.94 4.30
CA GLU A 92 19.31 -46.94 3.44
C GLU A 92 18.61 -45.58 3.40
N VAL A 93 18.43 -44.94 4.57
CA VAL A 93 17.80 -43.62 4.70
C VAL A 93 18.70 -42.54 4.11
N LYS A 94 20.00 -42.64 4.35
CA LYS A 94 21.03 -41.76 3.81
C LYS A 94 21.12 -41.86 2.29
N SER A 95 21.12 -43.07 1.72
CA SER A 95 21.18 -43.25 0.27
C SER A 95 19.90 -42.75 -0.40
N TRP A 96 18.74 -43.04 0.18
CA TRP A 96 17.45 -42.52 -0.29
C TRP A 96 17.41 -40.99 -0.26
N ALA A 97 17.79 -40.35 0.85
CA ALA A 97 17.78 -38.89 0.99
C ALA A 97 18.79 -38.21 0.03
N ASN A 98 19.91 -38.86 -0.28
CA ASN A 98 20.91 -38.32 -1.21
C ASN A 98 20.59 -38.57 -2.69
N THR A 99 19.78 -39.58 -3.04
CA THR A 99 19.42 -39.91 -4.43
C THR A 99 18.03 -39.42 -4.84
N ARG A 100 17.07 -39.33 -3.91
CA ARG A 100 15.67 -38.99 -4.21
C ARG A 100 15.28 -37.55 -3.88
N VAL A 101 16.05 -36.84 -3.05
CA VAL A 101 15.86 -35.38 -2.85
C VAL A 101 16.81 -34.65 -3.81
N PRO A 102 16.31 -34.00 -4.88
CA PRO A 102 17.18 -33.33 -5.84
C PRO A 102 17.91 -32.16 -5.16
N ALA A 103 19.20 -32.01 -5.44
CA ALA A 103 19.97 -30.84 -5.00
C ALA A 103 19.33 -29.51 -5.45
N GLY A 104 18.58 -29.51 -6.56
CA GLY A 104 17.79 -28.38 -7.03
C GLY A 104 16.65 -27.98 -6.08
N ALA A 105 15.98 -28.93 -5.43
CA ALA A 105 14.96 -28.62 -4.42
C ALA A 105 15.58 -27.94 -3.20
N LEU A 106 16.76 -28.39 -2.77
CA LEU A 106 17.55 -27.76 -1.70
C LEU A 106 18.09 -26.37 -2.07
N ARG A 107 18.49 -26.16 -3.34
CA ARG A 107 18.89 -24.82 -3.83
C ARG A 107 17.69 -23.86 -3.84
N LEU A 108 16.51 -24.31 -4.28
CA LEU A 108 15.29 -23.52 -4.22
C LEU A 108 14.87 -23.21 -2.77
N LEU A 109 14.99 -24.19 -1.86
CA LEU A 109 14.82 -23.98 -0.42
C LEU A 109 15.83 -22.94 0.12
N GLY A 110 17.11 -23.02 -0.25
CA GLY A 110 18.14 -22.08 0.17
C GLY A 110 17.93 -20.66 -0.38
N HIS A 111 17.49 -20.52 -1.63
CA HIS A 111 17.17 -19.24 -2.25
C HIS A 111 15.89 -18.62 -1.69
N ALA A 112 14.88 -19.42 -1.30
CA ALA A 112 13.67 -18.92 -0.66
C ALA A 112 13.94 -18.25 0.71
N GLY A 113 15.00 -18.65 1.43
CA GLY A 113 15.46 -17.97 2.64
C GLY A 113 16.32 -16.71 2.39
N ALA A 114 16.95 -16.60 1.22
CA ALA A 114 17.77 -15.44 0.82
C ALA A 114 16.99 -14.35 0.07
N ALA A 115 15.78 -14.67 -0.41
CA ALA A 115 14.88 -13.80 -1.17
C ALA A 115 14.19 -12.69 -0.34
N GLY A 116 14.84 -12.22 0.73
CA GLY A 116 14.40 -11.07 1.53
C GLY A 116 14.76 -9.71 0.91
N SER A 117 15.29 -9.66 -0.30
CA SER A 117 15.56 -8.41 -1.01
C SER A 117 15.60 -8.63 -2.52
N TYR A 118 14.43 -8.71 -3.15
CA TYR A 118 14.35 -8.36 -4.57
C TYR A 118 14.27 -6.83 -4.63
N SER A 119 15.43 -6.19 -4.82
CA SER A 119 15.43 -4.86 -5.41
C SER A 119 14.73 -4.98 -6.76
N ASN A 120 13.63 -4.23 -6.94
CA ASN A 120 12.98 -4.09 -8.24
C ASN A 120 14.04 -3.68 -9.27
N GLY A 121 14.49 -4.64 -10.05
CA GLY A 121 15.59 -4.48 -10.99
C GLY A 121 15.37 -5.46 -12.12
N GLU A 122 14.83 -4.93 -13.21
CA GLU A 122 14.86 -5.57 -14.52
C GLU A 122 16.26 -6.16 -14.76
N ASN A 123 16.31 -7.42 -15.23
CA ASN A 123 17.49 -8.12 -15.77
C ASN A 123 18.31 -9.01 -14.83
N ASP A 124 17.69 -9.87 -14.00
CA ASP A 124 18.43 -11.02 -13.48
C ASP A 124 17.68 -12.34 -13.74
N HIS A 125 18.02 -12.97 -14.86
CA HIS A 125 17.59 -14.32 -15.17
C HIS A 125 18.36 -15.30 -14.27
N ALA A 126 17.78 -15.67 -13.13
CA ALA A 126 18.30 -16.75 -12.32
C ALA A 126 18.23 -18.07 -13.13
N TYR A 127 19.36 -18.50 -13.68
CA TYR A 127 19.47 -19.76 -14.40
C TYR A 127 19.28 -20.94 -13.44
N ILE A 128 18.15 -21.62 -13.54
CA ILE A 128 17.90 -22.88 -12.84
C ILE A 128 18.54 -24.01 -13.67
N PHE A 129 19.63 -24.59 -13.16
CA PHE A 129 20.31 -25.71 -13.78
C PHE A 129 19.67 -27.04 -13.36
N GLY A 130 19.44 -27.93 -14.33
CA GLY A 130 18.96 -29.29 -14.10
C GLY A 130 20.02 -30.19 -13.46
N ALA A 131 19.61 -31.40 -13.05
CA ALA A 131 20.49 -32.40 -12.41
C ALA A 131 21.66 -32.89 -13.29
N THR A 132 21.61 -32.59 -14.60
CA THR A 132 22.64 -32.92 -15.60
C THR A 132 23.56 -31.73 -15.95
N GLY A 133 23.36 -30.56 -15.35
CA GLY A 133 24.16 -29.36 -15.63
C GLY A 133 23.69 -28.51 -16.82
N GLU A 134 22.59 -28.88 -17.49
CA GLU A 134 22.01 -28.02 -18.54
C GLU A 134 21.02 -27.00 -17.97
N PRO A 135 21.04 -25.74 -18.44
CA PRO A 135 20.09 -24.71 -18.01
C PRO A 135 18.70 -24.98 -18.58
N PHE A 136 17.65 -24.88 -17.75
CA PHE A 136 16.28 -24.88 -18.23
C PHE A 136 15.98 -23.52 -18.88
N THR A 137 15.94 -23.47 -20.21
CA THR A 137 15.43 -22.31 -20.94
C THR A 137 13.91 -22.27 -20.82
N ALA A 138 13.40 -21.62 -19.78
CA ALA A 138 12.00 -21.23 -19.72
C ALA A 138 11.76 -20.10 -20.74
N VAL A 139 11.36 -20.48 -21.96
CA VAL A 139 10.85 -19.54 -22.96
C VAL A 139 9.47 -19.08 -22.50
N TYR A 140 9.40 -18.05 -21.66
CA TYR A 140 8.17 -17.30 -21.50
C TYR A 140 7.98 -16.43 -22.74
N ARG A 141 7.27 -17.00 -23.72
CA ARG A 141 6.74 -16.25 -24.85
C ARG A 141 5.54 -15.44 -24.34
N THR A 142 5.79 -14.24 -23.82
CA THR A 142 4.73 -13.23 -23.67
C THR A 142 4.26 -12.84 -25.07
N GLN A 143 3.08 -13.31 -25.47
CA GLN A 143 2.31 -12.68 -26.55
C GLN A 143 1.11 -12.01 -25.90
N PHE A 144 1.16 -10.67 -25.94
CA PHE A 144 0.13 -9.64 -25.83
C PHE A 144 -1.09 -9.91 -24.93
#